data_AF-A0A497K5Y4-F1
#
_entry.id   AF-A0A497K5Y4-F1
#
_cell.length_a   1.000
_cell.length_b   1.000
_cell.length_c   1.000
_cell.angle_alpha   90.00
_cell.angle_beta   90.00
_cell.angle_gamma   90.00
#
_symmetry.space_group_name_H-M   'P 1'
#
loop_
_entity.id
_entity.type
_entity.pdbx_description
1 polymer ?
#
loop_
_entity_poly.entity_id
_entity_poly.type
_entity_poly.pdbx_seq_one_letter_code
_entity_poly.pdbx_strand_id
1 'polypeptide(L)' 'MFTSTPPAKGDEKKKTQVYVMDVDGGEARQVTDFKEGVESLQWSPNGKNILFVSDVKRVDRGDSDVKVINRIVYK' A
#
# COMPACT_ATOMS: atom_id res chain seq x y z
N MET A 1 4.19 13.20 -21.74
CA MET A 1 4.41 11.97 -20.95
C MET A 1 5.83 11.94 -20.45
N PHE A 2 6.05 12.25 -19.17
CA PHE A 2 7.27 11.93 -18.43
C PHE A 2 6.91 11.89 -16.94
N THR A 3 7.38 10.89 -16.20
CA THR A 3 7.90 11.04 -14.83
C THR A 3 8.58 9.74 -14.43
N SER A 4 9.89 9.68 -14.67
CA SER A 4 10.79 8.85 -13.86
C SER A 4 11.32 9.77 -12.77
N THR A 5 11.07 9.43 -11.50
CA THR A 5 11.76 10.07 -10.39
C THR A 5 12.52 8.98 -9.64
N PRO A 6 13.85 8.87 -9.83
CA PRO A 6 14.67 7.98 -9.03
C PRO A 6 14.66 8.45 -7.56
N PRO A 7 14.58 7.53 -6.58
CA PRO A 7 14.51 7.92 -5.18
C PRO A 7 15.84 8.56 -4.75
N ALA A 8 15.77 9.82 -4.34
CA ALA A 8 16.85 10.48 -3.61
C ALA A 8 17.01 9.79 -2.26
N LYS A 9 18.17 9.18 -2.08
CA LYS A 9 18.62 8.46 -0.90
C LYS A 9 18.75 9.44 0.28
N GLY A 10 17.87 9.31 1.27
CA GLY A 10 18.00 10.00 2.56
C GLY A 10 16.70 10.53 3.10
N ASP A 11 15.84 9.64 3.59
CA ASP A 11 14.89 9.89 4.68
C ASP A 11 14.17 8.56 4.97
N GLU A 12 14.53 7.94 6.08
CA GLU A 12 13.74 6.81 6.60
C GLU A 12 12.30 7.29 6.80
N LYS A 13 11.36 6.67 6.07
CA LYS A 13 9.89 6.74 6.19
C LYS A 13 9.11 7.68 5.25
N LYS A 14 9.67 8.18 4.15
CA LYS A 14 8.80 8.61 3.03
C LYS A 14 8.63 7.47 2.03
N LYS A 15 7.60 6.67 2.27
CA LYS A 15 7.20 5.59 1.37
C LYS A 15 6.59 6.18 0.10
N THR A 16 6.84 5.55 -1.05
CA THR A 16 6.29 5.97 -2.34
C THR A 16 4.77 6.02 -2.30
N GLN A 17 4.17 7.13 -2.75
CA GLN A 17 2.73 7.28 -2.90
C GLN A 17 2.39 7.71 -4.32
N VAL A 18 1.14 7.53 -4.70
CA VAL A 18 0.63 7.93 -6.01
C VAL A 18 0.07 9.34 -5.93
N TYR A 19 0.53 10.18 -6.85
CA TYR A 19 0.04 11.54 -7.05
C TYR A 19 -0.52 11.66 -8.46
N VAL A 20 -1.57 12.47 -8.61
CA VAL A 20 -2.24 12.73 -9.89
C VAL A 20 -2.21 14.24 -10.13
N MET A 21 -1.94 14.65 -11.36
CA MET A 21 -1.96 16.05 -11.79
C MET A 21 -2.63 16.11 -13.16
N ASP A 22 -3.30 17.23 -13.46
CA ASP A 22 -3.82 17.50 -14.79
C ASP A 22 -2.69 17.64 -15.82
N VAL A 23 -2.95 17.19 -17.04
CA VAL A 23 -1.96 17.22 -18.14
C VAL A 23 -1.61 18.66 -18.53
N ASP A 24 -2.57 19.56 -18.40
CA ASP A 24 -2.40 21.00 -18.64
C ASP A 24 -1.57 21.70 -17.54
N GLY A 25 -1.16 20.95 -16.51
CA GLY A 25 -0.44 21.45 -15.36
C GLY A 25 -1.37 21.86 -14.22
N GLY A 26 -0.79 22.00 -13.03
CA GLY A 26 -1.52 22.32 -11.81
C GLY A 26 -0.85 21.74 -10.58
N GLU A 27 -1.54 21.74 -9.46
CA GLU A 27 -1.04 21.12 -8.23
C GLU A 27 -1.26 19.60 -8.26
N ALA A 28 -0.24 18.83 -7.91
CA ALA A 28 -0.37 17.38 -7.78
C ALA A 28 -1.18 17.03 -6.52
N ARG A 29 -2.25 16.25 -6.70
CA ARG A 29 -3.04 15.72 -5.59
C ARG A 29 -2.61 14.29 -5.25
N GLN A 30 -2.40 14.01 -3.97
CA GLN A 30 -2.14 12.64 -3.50
C GLN A 30 -3.44 11.82 -3.59
N VAL A 31 -3.36 10.60 -4.12
CA VAL A 31 -4.52 9.70 -4.25
C VAL A 31 -4.40 8.42 -3.45
N THR A 32 -3.24 8.15 -2.86
CA THR A 32 -3.01 6.99 -2.00
C THR A 32 -2.33 7.37 -0.70
N ASP A 33 -2.67 6.68 0.39
CA ASP A 33 -1.99 6.81 1.68
C ASP A 33 -1.73 5.41 2.27
N PHE A 34 -0.71 4.72 1.73
CA PHE A 34 -0.33 3.38 2.19
C PHE A 34 0.88 3.43 3.10
N LYS A 35 0.76 2.83 4.30
CA LYS A 35 1.83 2.75 5.30
C LYS A 35 3.13 2.16 4.77
N GLU A 36 3.04 1.20 3.86
CA GLU A 36 4.21 0.54 3.27
C GLU A 36 4.64 1.12 1.92
N GLY A 37 3.83 2.01 1.36
CA GLY A 37 4.04 2.60 0.04
C GLY A 37 3.53 1.75 -1.11
N VAL A 38 3.64 2.33 -2.29
CA VAL A 38 3.26 1.72 -3.58
C VAL A 38 4.53 1.45 -4.38
N GLU A 39 4.69 0.23 -4.89
CA GLU A 39 5.86 -0.18 -5.67
C GLU A 39 5.60 -0.15 -7.17
N SER A 40 4.54 -0.83 -7.61
CA SER A 40 4.15 -0.92 -9.03
C SER A 40 2.77 -0.33 -9.20
N LEU A 41 2.52 0.33 -10.33
CA LEU A 41 1.26 1.00 -10.63
C LEU A 41 0.90 0.86 -12.11
N GLN A 42 -0.38 0.60 -12.40
CA GLN A 42 -0.94 0.60 -13.74
C GLN A 42 -2.31 1.27 -13.75
N TRP A 43 -2.51 2.16 -14.72
CA TRP A 43 -3.81 2.78 -14.96
C TRP A 43 -4.71 1.85 -15.77
N SER A 44 -5.98 1.81 -15.42
CA SER A 44 -7.00 1.26 -16.31
C SER A 44 -7.06 2.06 -17.62
N PRO A 45 -7.36 1.43 -18.77
CA PRO A 45 -7.43 2.15 -20.05
C PRO A 45 -8.46 3.30 -20.08
N ASN A 46 -9.48 3.23 -19.22
CA ASN A 46 -10.50 4.27 -19.10
C ASN A 46 -10.11 5.39 -18.09
N GLY A 47 -8.94 5.31 -17.46
CA GLY A 47 -8.41 6.29 -16.51
C GLY A 47 -9.15 6.37 -15.17
N LYS A 48 -10.19 5.54 -14.93
CA LYS A 48 -11.02 5.64 -13.72
C LYS A 48 -10.45 4.89 -12.53
N ASN A 49 -9.67 3.85 -12.80
CA ASN A 49 -9.11 2.96 -11.79
C ASN A 49 -7.59 2.85 -11.92
N ILE A 50 -6.94 2.56 -10.80
CA ILE A 50 -5.51 2.30 -10.68
C ILE A 50 -5.32 0.95 -10.00
N LEU A 51 -4.53 0.08 -10.61
CA LEU A 51 -3.99 -1.12 -9.98
C LEU A 51 -2.61 -0.81 -9.42
N PHE A 52 -2.33 -1.24 -8.20
CA PHE A 52 -1.01 -1.06 -7.61
C PHE A 52 -0.61 -2.24 -6.71
N VAL A 53 0.70 -2.37 -6.48
CA VAL A 53 1.29 -3.36 -5.56
C VAL A 53 1.87 -2.61 -4.36
N SER A 54 1.53 -3.07 -3.16
CA SER A 54 2.07 -2.56 -1.90
C SER A 54 2.45 -3.73 -1.00
N ASP A 55 3.56 -3.61 -0.27
CA ASP A 55 3.84 -4.54 0.81
C ASP A 55 2.76 -4.42 1.89
N VAL A 56 2.41 -5.54 2.51
CA VAL A 56 1.44 -5.58 3.59
C VAL A 56 2.19 -6.13 4.79
N LYS A 57 2.42 -5.27 5.79
CA LYS A 57 2.75 -5.78 7.11
C LYS A 57 1.60 -6.65 7.56
N ARG A 58 1.83 -7.95 7.60
CA ARG A 58 1.07 -8.83 8.48
C ARG A 58 1.27 -8.27 9.87
N VAL A 59 0.26 -7.56 10.37
CA VAL A 59 0.12 -7.43 11.80
C VAL A 59 -0.07 -8.86 12.25
N ASP A 60 0.95 -9.44 12.87
CA ASP A 60 0.80 -10.66 13.64
C ASP A 60 -0.29 -10.34 14.67
N ARG A 61 -1.52 -10.63 14.30
CA ARG A 61 -2.64 -10.67 15.22
C ARG A 61 -2.34 -11.93 16.01
N GLY A 62 -1.45 -11.79 17.00
CA GLY A 62 -0.93 -12.83 17.89
C GLY A 62 -2.00 -13.36 18.84
N ASP A 63 -3.20 -13.52 18.33
CA ASP A 63 -4.34 -14.10 19.01
C ASP A 63 -4.99 -15.05 17.99
N SER A 64 -4.25 -16.10 17.64
CA SER A 64 -4.89 -17.26 17.07
C SER A 64 -5.83 -17.79 18.15
N ASP A 65 -7.14 -17.64 17.95
CA ASP A 65 -8.24 -18.15 18.80
C ASP A 65 -8.32 -19.70 18.78
N VAL A 66 -7.16 -20.36 18.70
CA VAL A 66 -7.01 -21.80 18.69
C VAL A 66 -6.78 -22.24 20.13
N LYS A 67 -7.87 -22.49 20.84
CA LYS A 67 -7.82 -23.17 22.14
C LYS A 67 -7.67 -24.67 21.90
N VAL A 68 -6.45 -25.19 22.03
CA VAL A 68 -6.20 -26.63 22.01
C VAL A 68 -6.64 -27.23 23.36
N ILE A 69 -7.74 -27.97 23.37
CA ILE A 69 -8.22 -28.67 24.57
C ILE A 69 -7.67 -30.10 24.56
N ASN A 70 -6.66 -30.36 25.38
CA ASN A 70 -6.01 -31.68 25.48
C ASN A 70 -6.76 -32.68 26.37
N ARG A 71 -7.80 -32.26 27.10
CA ARG A 71 -8.59 -33.15 27.94
C ARG A 71 -10.00 -32.61 28.13
N ILE A 72 -10.98 -33.45 27.81
CA ILE A 72 -12.39 -33.22 28.13
C ILE A 72 -12.71 -34.09 29.34
N VAL A 73 -13.17 -33.46 30.43
CA VAL A 73 -13.66 -34.15 31.62
C VAL A 73 -15.17 -34.02 31.65
N TYR A 74 -15.89 -35.15 31.65
CA TYR A 74 -17.33 -35.19 31.89
C TYR A 74 -17.61 -35.55 33.36
N LYS A 75 -18.68 -34.97 33.90
CA LYS A 75 -19.20 -35.24 35.26
C LYS A 75 -20.33 -36.26 35.20
#